data_AF-A0A931YFG5-F1
#
_entry.id   AF-A0A931YFG5-F1
#
_cell.length_a   1.000
_cell.length_b   1.000
_cell.length_c   1.000
_cell.angle_alpha   90.00
_cell.angle_beta   90.00
_cell.angle_gamma   90.00
#
_symmetry.space_group_name_H-M   'P 1'
#
loop_
_entity.id
_entity.type
_entity.pdbx_description
1 polymer ?
#
loop_
_entity_poly.entity_id
_entity_poly.type
_entity_poly.pdbx_seq_one_letter_code
_entity_poly.pdbx_strand_id
1 'polypeptide(L)'
;MARVSLTGFQAAVGITAGLISILGATYSAIQLFRPAPSFGEVVAIVRDAKSGNPVAEATVEILTPQNALVTTVTSAGNGRAQQMLKEGTYRVRVSHPQFGAEVRQVHVVPGQRAEVRVQLTQRAGGSSPIGQARRAVDEGIGAVERFLKSLGR
;
A
#
# COMPACT_ATOMS: atom_id res chain seq x y z
N MET A 1 11.19 -1.05 80.86
CA MET A 1 10.10 -0.77 79.90
C MET A 1 10.61 0.24 78.88
N ALA A 2 11.04 -0.24 77.71
CA ALA A 2 11.56 0.63 76.65
C ALA A 2 10.40 1.37 75.98
N ARG A 3 10.41 2.70 76.06
CA ARG A 3 9.50 3.55 75.27
C ARG A 3 10.01 3.53 73.83
N VAL A 4 9.57 2.54 73.05
CA VAL A 4 9.78 2.53 71.61
C VAL A 4 9.07 3.78 71.09
N SER A 5 9.85 4.81 70.78
CA SER A 5 9.36 6.09 70.30
C SER A 5 8.60 5.89 68.99
N LEU A 6 7.28 6.06 69.04
CA LEU A 6 6.35 5.98 67.89
C LEU A 6 6.79 6.87 66.71
N THR A 7 7.64 7.86 66.98
CA THR A 7 8.25 8.78 66.00
C THR A 7 9.11 8.06 64.95
N GLY A 8 9.83 7.01 65.31
CA GLY A 8 10.69 6.28 64.37
C GLY A 8 9.90 5.42 63.36
N PHE A 9 8.82 4.79 63.84
CA PHE A 9 7.93 3.99 62.97
C PHE A 9 7.09 4.87 62.04
N GLN A 10 6.65 6.05 62.50
CA GLN A 10 5.91 6.99 61.65
C GLN A 10 6.76 7.54 60.51
N ALA A 11 8.05 7.83 60.75
CA ALA A 11 8.97 8.27 59.70
C ALA A 11 9.23 7.19 58.65
N ALA A 12 9.41 5.92 59.07
CA ALA A 12 9.62 4.81 58.14
C ALA A 12 8.42 4.58 57.20
N VAL A 13 7.19 4.70 57.73
CA VAL A 13 5.95 4.58 56.94
C VAL A 13 5.79 5.74 55.96
N GLY A 14 6.16 6.96 56.36
CA GLY A 14 6.13 8.13 55.48
C GLY A 14 7.09 8.03 54.29
N ILE A 15 8.31 7.52 54.51
CA ILE A 15 9.31 7.34 53.44
C ILE A 15 8.87 6.23 52.47
N THR A 16 8.36 5.11 52.98
CA THR A 16 7.87 4.02 52.13
C THR A 16 6.66 4.45 51.30
N ALA A 17 5.69 5.15 51.91
CA ALA A 17 4.56 5.71 51.18
C ALA A 17 5.01 6.71 50.10
N GLY A 18 5.96 7.60 50.42
CA GLY A 18 6.52 8.56 49.46
C GLY A 18 7.20 7.89 48.26
N LEU A 19 8.01 6.84 48.50
CA LEU A 19 8.66 6.09 47.43
C LEU A 19 7.65 5.35 46.54
N ILE A 20 6.59 4.77 47.12
CA ILE A 20 5.51 4.13 46.36
C ILE A 20 4.75 5.17 45.51
N SER A 21 4.48 6.36 46.05
CA SER A 21 3.85 7.46 45.29
C SER A 21 4.71 7.92 44.12
N ILE A 22 6.03 8.05 44.29
CA ILE A 22 6.95 8.46 43.22
C ILE A 22 7.05 7.36 42.14
N LEU A 23 7.14 6.07 42.54
CA LEU A 23 7.12 4.96 41.58
C LEU A 23 5.80 4.86 40.82
N GLY A 24 4.67 5.03 41.51
CA GLY A 24 3.35 5.01 40.89
C GLY A 24 3.14 6.20 39.95
N ALA A 25 3.56 7.40 40.36
CA ALA A 25 3.44 8.61 39.55
C ALA A 25 4.32 8.55 38.29
N THR A 26 5.56 8.06 38.41
CA THR A 26 6.44 7.86 37.24
C THR A 26 5.90 6.80 36.29
N TYR A 27 5.39 5.67 36.79
CA TYR A 27 4.76 4.63 35.97
C TYR A 27 3.51 5.13 35.23
N SER A 28 2.69 5.94 35.90
CA SER A 28 1.49 6.55 35.31
C SER A 28 1.84 7.64 34.28
N ALA A 29 2.89 8.44 34.53
CA ALA A 29 3.37 9.45 33.62
C ALA A 29 3.86 8.85 32.29
N ILE A 30 4.53 7.69 32.31
CA ILE A 30 5.03 7.02 31.10
C ILE A 30 3.89 6.59 30.16
N GLN A 31 2.70 6.26 30.68
CA GLN A 31 1.53 5.89 29.88
C GLN A 31 0.90 7.08 29.13
N LEU A 32 1.07 8.30 29.64
CA LEU A 32 0.57 9.55 29.04
C LEU A 32 1.45 10.05 27.88
N PHE A 33 2.69 9.57 27.76
CA PHE A 33 3.61 9.96 26.68
C PHE A 33 3.46 9.14 25.40
N ARG A 34 2.43 8.29 25.26
CA ARG A 34 2.14 7.63 23.99
C ARG A 34 1.67 8.68 22.99
N PRO A 35 2.42 8.97 21.90
CA PRO A 35 1.92 9.85 20.86
C PRO A 35 0.61 9.28 20.33
N ALA A 36 -0.43 10.11 20.24
CA ALA A 36 -1.67 9.71 19.59
C ALA A 36 -1.35 9.22 18.16
N PRO A 37 -2.02 8.16 17.66
CA PRO A 37 -1.80 7.70 16.30
C PRO A 37 -1.99 8.87 15.35
N SER A 38 -0.90 9.24 14.70
CA SER A 38 -0.89 10.41 13.84
C SER A 38 -1.18 9.93 12.41
N PHE A 39 -2.04 10.66 11.70
CA PHE A 39 -2.57 10.23 10.41
C PHE A 39 -2.07 11.15 9.30
N GLY A 40 -1.83 10.57 8.13
CA GLY A 40 -1.56 11.27 6.88
C GLY A 40 -2.49 10.76 5.78
N GLU A 41 -2.61 11.55 4.71
CA GLU A 41 -3.47 11.23 3.57
C GLU A 41 -2.66 10.69 2.41
N VAL A 42 -2.99 9.51 1.91
CA VAL A 42 -2.43 8.96 0.68
C VAL A 42 -3.37 9.25 -0.47
N VAL A 43 -2.82 9.82 -1.54
CA VAL A 43 -3.54 10.09 -2.78
C VAL A 43 -2.86 9.33 -3.92
N ALA A 44 -3.50 8.26 -4.39
CA ALA A 44 -3.08 7.58 -5.61
C ALA A 44 -3.67 8.27 -6.84
N ILE A 45 -2.83 8.60 -7.82
CA ILE A 45 -3.21 9.19 -9.11
C ILE A 45 -2.88 8.16 -10.19
N VAL A 46 -3.91 7.53 -10.74
CA VAL A 46 -3.80 6.44 -11.70
C VAL A 46 -4.03 6.96 -13.11
N ARG A 47 -3.04 6.76 -13.99
CA ARG A 47 -3.09 7.19 -15.40
C ARG A 47 -2.66 6.09 -16.34
N ASP A 48 -3.19 6.11 -17.56
CA ASP A 48 -2.71 5.28 -18.65
C ASP A 48 -1.32 5.78 -19.08
N ALA A 49 -0.33 4.90 -19.08
CA ALA A 49 1.04 5.21 -19.47
C ALA A 49 1.16 5.65 -20.94
N LYS A 50 0.24 5.21 -21.81
CA LYS A 50 0.25 5.52 -23.25
C LYS A 50 -0.46 6.83 -23.56
N SER A 51 -1.67 7.01 -23.04
CA SER A 51 -2.52 8.16 -23.37
C SER A 51 -2.43 9.31 -22.36
N GLY A 52 -1.90 9.07 -21.16
CA GLY A 52 -1.89 10.04 -20.06
C GLY A 52 -3.25 10.28 -19.41
N ASN A 53 -4.30 9.64 -19.92
CA ASN A 53 -5.67 9.77 -19.43
C ASN A 53 -5.83 9.16 -18.04
N PRO A 54 -6.72 9.72 -17.19
CA PRO A 54 -7.04 9.10 -15.91
C PRO A 54 -7.66 7.71 -16.12
N VAL A 55 -7.28 6.75 -15.28
CA VAL A 55 -7.88 5.41 -15.26
C VAL A 55 -8.86 5.35 -14.09
N ALA A 56 -10.15 5.32 -14.40
CA ALA A 56 -11.21 5.11 -13.42
C ALA A 56 -11.33 3.64 -13.05
N GLU A 57 -12.02 3.35 -11.93
CA GLU A 57 -12.33 1.98 -11.49
C GLU A 57 -11.11 1.06 -11.30
N ALA A 58 -9.90 1.61 -11.18
CA ALA A 58 -8.72 0.88 -10.78
C ALA A 58 -8.82 0.52 -9.30
N THR A 59 -8.52 -0.74 -8.99
CA THR A 59 -8.44 -1.25 -7.62
C THR A 59 -7.09 -0.86 -7.03
N VAL A 60 -7.11 -0.04 -5.99
CA VAL A 60 -5.93 0.43 -5.25
C VAL A 60 -5.89 -0.28 -3.90
N GLU A 61 -5.00 -1.25 -3.78
CA GLU A 61 -4.74 -1.95 -2.53
C GLU A 61 -3.55 -1.33 -1.83
N ILE A 62 -3.75 -1.00 -0.56
CA ILE A 62 -2.70 -0.47 0.31
C ILE A 62 -2.25 -1.61 1.21
N LEU A 63 -0.98 -1.94 1.12
CA LEU A 63 -0.35 -3.06 1.80
C LEU A 63 0.73 -2.58 2.77
N THR A 64 0.99 -3.35 3.81
CA THR A 64 2.19 -3.17 4.63
C THR A 64 3.45 -3.55 3.83
N PRO A 65 4.66 -3.21 4.30
CA PRO A 65 5.90 -3.68 3.68
C PRO A 65 6.02 -5.21 3.61
N GLN A 66 5.30 -5.93 4.48
CA GLN A 66 5.20 -7.39 4.50
C GLN A 66 4.07 -7.94 3.62
N ASN A 67 3.51 -7.13 2.71
CA ASN A 67 2.40 -7.46 1.82
C ASN A 67 1.08 -7.83 2.52
N ALA A 68 0.88 -7.44 3.79
CA ALA A 68 -0.43 -7.61 4.45
C ALA A 68 -1.39 -6.52 3.97
N LEU A 69 -2.64 -6.89 3.65
CA LEU A 69 -3.65 -5.93 3.20
C LEU A 69 -4.09 -5.03 4.35
N VAL A 70 -3.96 -3.72 4.15
CA VAL A 70 -4.43 -2.69 5.09
C VAL A 70 -5.83 -2.23 4.69
N THR A 71 -6.02 -1.88 3.42
CA THR A 71 -7.30 -1.45 2.87
C THR A 71 -7.30 -1.50 1.34
N THR A 72 -8.50 -1.45 0.76
CA THR A 72 -8.73 -1.41 -0.67
C THR A 72 -9.64 -0.24 -1.00
N VAL A 73 -9.25 0.58 -1.98
CA VAL A 73 -10.00 1.75 -2.45
C VAL A 73 -10.07 1.71 -3.97
N THR A 74 -11.20 2.11 -4.53
CA THR A 74 -11.36 2.21 -5.99
C THR A 74 -11.09 3.63 -6.45
N SER A 75 -10.35 3.81 -7.54
CA SER A 75 -10.13 5.14 -8.13
C SER A 75 -11.43 5.71 -8.70
N ALA A 76 -11.72 6.98 -8.38
CA ALA A 76 -12.85 7.72 -8.93
C ALA A 76 -12.69 8.02 -10.43
N GLY A 77 -13.71 8.61 -11.06
CA GLY A 77 -13.71 8.95 -12.49
C GLY A 77 -12.56 9.86 -12.96
N ASN A 78 -11.93 10.59 -12.04
CA ASN A 78 -10.74 11.41 -12.31
C ASN A 78 -9.41 10.65 -12.12
N GLY A 79 -9.46 9.33 -11.90
CA GLY A 79 -8.30 8.48 -11.65
C GLY A 79 -7.66 8.67 -10.27
N ARG A 80 -8.33 9.33 -9.32
CA ARG A 80 -7.81 9.52 -7.95
C ARG A 80 -8.45 8.55 -6.96
N ALA A 81 -7.65 7.98 -6.08
CA ALA A 81 -8.10 7.28 -4.87
C ALA A 81 -7.44 7.92 -3.66
N GLN A 82 -8.21 8.17 -2.60
CA GLN A 82 -7.75 8.88 -1.40
C GLN A 82 -8.03 8.04 -0.16
N GLN A 83 -7.08 8.00 0.77
CA GLN A 83 -7.22 7.23 2.00
C GLN A 83 -6.43 7.87 3.14
N MET A 84 -7.07 8.00 4.30
CA MET A 84 -6.40 8.37 5.55
C MET A 84 -5.76 7.12 6.17
N LEU A 85 -4.46 7.19 6.45
CA LEU A 85 -3.68 6.10 7.03
C LEU A 85 -2.87 6.60 8.22
N LYS A 86 -2.55 5.69 9.14
CA LYS A 86 -1.55 5.98 10.18
C LYS A 86 -0.20 6.27 9.53
N GLU A 87 0.63 7.04 10.22
CA GLU A 87 2.01 7.25 9.81
C GLU A 87 2.75 5.92 9.63
N GLY A 88 3.62 5.86 8.61
CA GLY A 88 4.36 4.65 8.31
C GLY A 88 4.66 4.44 6.84
N THR A 89 5.30 3.32 6.53
CA THR A 89 5.66 2.94 5.16
C THR A 89 4.67 1.92 4.63
N TYR A 90 4.17 2.16 3.42
CA TYR A 90 3.18 1.31 2.75
C TYR A 90 3.57 1.01 1.31
N ARG A 91 2.98 -0.05 0.76
CA ARG A 91 3.05 -0.42 -0.65
C ARG A 91 1.65 -0.23 -1.25
N VAL A 92 1.55 0.61 -2.27
CA VAL A 92 0.33 0.85 -3.03
C VAL A 92 0.37 -0.02 -4.28
N ARG A 93 -0.45 -1.06 -4.33
CA ARG A 93 -0.65 -1.92 -5.50
C ARG A 93 -1.89 -1.46 -6.24
N VAL A 94 -1.74 -1.11 -7.51
CA VAL A 94 -2.85 -0.70 -8.36
C VAL A 94 -3.06 -1.75 -9.45
N SER A 95 -4.31 -2.16 -9.64
CA SER A 95 -4.69 -3.14 -10.67
C SER A 95 -5.98 -2.72 -11.39
N HIS A 96 -6.11 -3.14 -12.65
CA HIS A 96 -7.30 -2.90 -13.47
C HIS A 96 -7.43 -4.02 -14.51
N PRO A 97 -8.63 -4.48 -14.88
CA PRO A 97 -8.82 -5.60 -15.81
C PRO A 97 -8.12 -5.42 -17.16
N GLN A 98 -8.11 -4.20 -17.69
CA GLN A 98 -7.52 -3.85 -18.99
C GLN A 98 -6.03 -3.49 -18.92
N PHE A 99 -5.43 -3.40 -17.72
CA PHE A 99 -4.04 -2.97 -17.54
C PHE A 99 -3.20 -4.01 -16.77
N GLY A 100 -1.88 -3.87 -16.85
CA GLY A 100 -0.94 -4.52 -15.93
C GLY A 100 -1.05 -3.91 -14.54
N ALA A 101 -0.77 -4.70 -13.49
CA ALA A 101 -0.69 -4.19 -12.14
C ALA A 101 0.66 -3.51 -11.89
N GLU A 102 0.66 -2.45 -11.09
CA GLU A 102 1.84 -1.69 -10.71
C GLU A 102 1.90 -1.55 -9.18
N VAL A 103 3.11 -1.52 -8.61
CA VAL A 103 3.31 -1.36 -7.18
C VAL A 103 4.28 -0.23 -6.90
N ARG A 104 3.89 0.68 -6.01
CA ARG A 104 4.72 1.82 -5.57
C ARG A 104 4.83 1.85 -4.06
N GLN A 105 6.00 2.22 -3.55
CA GLN A 105 6.18 2.45 -2.12
C GLN A 105 5.87 3.91 -1.79
N VAL A 106 5.24 4.13 -0.63
CA VAL A 106 4.92 5.47 -0.12
C VAL A 106 5.24 5.55 1.36
N HIS A 107 5.71 6.71 1.80
CA HIS A 107 5.91 7.03 3.20
C HIS A 107 4.86 8.05 3.63
N VAL A 108 4.04 7.68 4.61
CA VAL A 108 2.95 8.50 5.14
C VAL A 108 3.49 9.28 6.33
N VAL A 109 3.50 10.59 6.17
CA VAL A 109 3.93 11.54 7.20
C VAL A 109 2.69 12.17 7.85
N PRO A 110 2.69 12.39 9.17
CA PRO A 110 1.56 12.96 9.89
C PRO A 110 1.14 14.33 9.35
N GLY A 111 -0.17 14.53 9.15
CA GLY A 111 -0.74 15.80 8.67
C GLY A 111 -0.38 16.16 7.22
N GLN A 112 0.36 15.30 6.52
CA GLN A 112 0.76 15.53 5.13
C GLN A 112 -0.03 14.69 4.14
N ARG A 113 -0.05 15.17 2.90
CA ARG A 113 -0.55 14.47 1.73
C ARG A 113 0.60 13.80 0.98
N ALA A 114 0.60 12.48 0.96
CA ALA A 114 1.53 11.68 0.17
C ALA A 114 0.89 11.36 -1.18
N GLU A 115 1.33 12.05 -2.24
CA GLU A 115 0.86 11.75 -3.60
C GLU A 115 1.68 10.64 -4.26
N VAL A 116 0.98 9.64 -4.80
CA VAL A 116 1.58 8.50 -5.49
C VAL A 116 1.06 8.47 -6.92
N ARG A 117 1.94 8.77 -7.89
CA ARG A 117 1.61 8.70 -9.31
C ARG A 117 1.87 7.30 -9.84
N VAL A 118 0.84 6.67 -10.39
CA VAL A 118 0.90 5.31 -10.93
C VAL A 118 0.51 5.34 -12.40
N GLN A 119 1.40 4.85 -13.23
CA GLN A 119 1.20 4.75 -14.68
C GLN A 119 0.94 3.29 -15.02
N LEU A 120 -0.28 2.98 -15.47
CA LEU A 120 -0.66 1.63 -15.85
C LEU A 120 -0.42 1.43 -17.34
N THR A 121 0.26 0.35 -17.70
CA THR A 121 0.42 -0.06 -19.09
C THR A 121 -0.71 -1.01 -19.47
N GLN A 122 -1.34 -0.78 -20.63
CA GLN A 122 -2.39 -1.66 -21.13
C GLN A 122 -1.86 -3.09 -21.20
N ARG A 123 -2.67 -4.05 -20.73
CA ARG A 123 -2.33 -5.45 -20.92
C ARG A 123 -2.41 -5.69 -22.42
N ALA A 124 -1.29 -6.05 -23.05
CA ALA A 124 -1.32 -6.47 -24.44
C ALA A 124 -2.38 -7.59 -24.54
N GLY A 125 -3.49 -7.29 -25.21
CA GLY A 125 -4.53 -8.28 -25.45
C GLY A 125 -3.82 -9.47 -26.05
N GLY A 126 -3.91 -10.62 -25.37
CA GLY A 126 -3.32 -11.85 -25.87
C GLY A 126 -3.69 -11.95 -27.33
N SER A 127 -2.67 -11.95 -28.19
CA SER A 127 -2.82 -12.17 -29.62
C SER A 127 -3.85 -13.27 -29.80
N SER A 128 -5.05 -12.90 -30.24
CA SER A 128 -6.15 -13.86 -30.31
C SER A 128 -5.63 -15.06 -31.10
N PRO A 129 -5.64 -16.29 -30.55
CA PRO A 129 -5.03 -17.45 -31.21
C PRO A 129 -5.58 -17.66 -32.62
N ILE A 130 -6.82 -17.21 -32.86
CA ILE A 130 -7.51 -17.24 -34.14
C ILE A 130 -6.86 -16.29 -35.16
N GLY A 131 -6.35 -15.14 -34.73
CA GLY A 131 -5.67 -14.17 -35.61
C GLY A 131 -4.25 -14.59 -36.00
N GLN A 132 -3.54 -15.32 -35.13
CA GLN A 132 -2.25 -15.92 -35.47
C GLN A 132 -2.41 -17.18 -36.33
N ALA A 133 -3.41 -18.02 -36.02
CA ALA A 133 -3.71 -19.21 -36.82
C ALA A 133 -4.11 -18.86 -38.26
N ARG A 134 -4.93 -17.81 -38.46
CA ARG A 134 -5.28 -17.35 -39.82
C ARG A 134 -4.06 -16.89 -40.62
N ARG A 135 -3.16 -16.09 -40.04
CA ARG A 135 -1.93 -15.67 -40.73
C ARG A 135 -1.01 -16.84 -41.07
N ALA A 136 -0.85 -17.80 -40.15
CA ALA A 136 -0.05 -18.99 -40.39
C ALA A 136 -0.64 -19.86 -41.52
N VAL A 137 -1.98 -19.96 -41.62
CA VAL A 137 -2.67 -20.67 -42.71
C VAL A 137 -2.50 -19.93 -44.03
N ASP A 138 -2.67 -18.60 -44.05
CA ASP A 138 -2.50 -17.80 -45.27
C ASP A 138 -1.06 -17.83 -45.79
N GLU A 139 -0.06 -17.79 -44.89
CA GLU A 139 1.36 -17.97 -45.24
C GLU A 139 1.66 -19.38 -45.75
N GLY A 140 1.06 -20.41 -45.13
CA GLY A 140 1.19 -21.79 -45.56
C GLY A 140 0.63 -22.03 -46.96
N ILE A 141 -0.57 -21.50 -47.25
CA ILE A 141 -1.21 -21.60 -48.56
C ILE A 141 -0.36 -20.89 -49.63
N GLY A 142 0.14 -19.69 -49.33
CA GLY A 142 1.00 -18.96 -50.26
C GLY A 142 2.34 -19.66 -50.55
N ALA A 143 2.88 -20.42 -49.59
CA ALA A 143 4.10 -21.21 -49.81
C ALA A 143 3.87 -22.39 -50.75
N VAL A 144 2.73 -23.07 -50.62
CA VAL A 144 2.34 -24.20 -51.48
C VAL A 144 2.12 -23.73 -52.92
N GLU A 145 1.45 -22.59 -53.11
CA GLU A 145 1.20 -22.04 -54.44
C GLU A 145 2.50 -21.67 -55.17
N ARG A 146 3.48 -21.09 -54.46
CA ARG A 146 4.80 -20.79 -55.02
C ARG A 146 5.58 -22.05 -55.38
N PHE A 147 5.49 -23.09 -54.56
CA PHE A 147 6.16 -24.36 -54.80
C PHE A 147 5.61 -25.06 -56.06
N LEU A 148 4.28 -25.15 -56.18
CA LEU A 148 3.61 -25.72 -57.36
C LEU A 148 3.95 -24.95 -58.64
N LYS A 149 4.03 -23.63 -58.57
CA LYS A 149 4.44 -22.78 -59.70
C LYS A 149 5.90 -23.00 -60.14
N SER A 150 6.77 -23.44 -59.23
CA SER A 150 8.17 -23.76 -59.55
C SER A 150 8.37 -25.11 -60.23
N LEU A 151 7.42 -26.04 -60.08
CA LEU A 151 7.49 -27.40 -60.64
C LEU A 151 6.85 -27.53 -62.03
N GLY A 152 6.10 -26.53 -62.47
CA GLY A 152 5.40 -26.52 -63.76
C GLY A 152 6.18 -25.86 -64.91
N ARG A 153 7.51 -25.73 -64.81
CA ARG A 153 8.39 -25.20 -65.86
C ARG A 153 9.44 -26.21 -66.26
#